data_AF-A0A3A8JLX6-F1
#
_entry.id   AF-A0A3A8JLX6-F1
#
_cell.length_a   1.000
_cell.length_b   1.000
_cell.length_c   1.000
_cell.angle_alpha   90.00
_cell.angle_beta   90.00
_cell.angle_gamma   90.00
#
_symmetry.space_group_name_H-M   'P 1'
#
loop_
_entity.id
_entity.type
_entity.pdbx_description
1 polymer ?
#
loop_
_entity_poly.entity_id
_entity_poly.type
_entity_poly.pdbx_seq_one_letter_code
_entity_poly.pdbx_strand_id
1 'polypeptide(L)'
;MAGKVTRPPVMTTRKKTAVKPSIHVLHVELMEIAPAIWRELHVRSDTPLSKVHAILQAAFGWTNSHMHVFEDISRQQYGHLAKGDAEDFSLGGSPLLDESKYTVADIGPRARSVFGYIYDFGDDWVHRVRVKKVQPPESRKRYPSCAAGARAAPPDDCGGTPGYEDLLEALQDPEHEEHEELLEWVGGSFDPEAFDLKATDKAVRAIK
;
A
#
# COMPACT_ATOMS: atom_id res chain seq x y z
N MET A 1 35.47 44.14 -13.90
CA MET A 1 34.17 43.85 -13.27
C MET A 1 34.05 42.33 -13.13
N ALA A 2 34.18 41.80 -11.92
CA ALA A 2 34.11 40.35 -11.68
C ALA A 2 32.75 40.01 -11.06
N GLY A 3 31.96 39.20 -11.77
CA GLY A 3 30.65 38.75 -11.33
C GLY A 3 30.76 37.76 -10.18
N LYS A 4 30.07 38.04 -9.07
CA LYS A 4 29.94 37.10 -7.95
C LYS A 4 28.96 36.01 -8.34
N VAL A 5 29.45 34.78 -8.48
CA VAL A 5 28.62 33.57 -8.57
C VAL A 5 28.04 33.30 -7.18
N THR A 6 26.74 33.53 -7.02
CA THR A 6 25.99 33.16 -5.82
C THR A 6 25.73 31.65 -5.83
N ARG A 7 26.29 30.93 -4.85
CA ARG A 7 25.99 29.52 -4.60
C ARG A 7 24.52 29.36 -4.15
N PRO A 8 23.82 28.30 -4.58
CA PRO A 8 22.48 28.00 -4.10
C PRO A 8 22.51 27.62 -2.61
N PRO A 9 21.42 27.84 -1.85
CA PRO A 9 21.38 27.55 -0.42
C PRO A 9 21.50 26.03 -0.19
N VAL A 10 22.41 25.67 0.72
CA VAL A 10 22.55 24.32 1.24
C VAL A 10 21.23 23.91 1.89
N MET A 11 20.62 22.82 1.40
CA MET A 11 19.43 22.22 1.97
C MET A 11 19.66 21.99 3.47
N THR A 12 18.82 22.62 4.29
CA THR A 12 18.89 22.55 5.74
C THR A 12 18.65 21.11 6.19
N THR A 13 19.64 20.54 6.86
CA THR A 13 19.53 19.24 7.50
C THR A 13 18.36 19.25 8.48
N ARG A 14 17.37 18.39 8.22
CA ARG A 14 16.15 18.23 9.04
C ARG A 14 16.56 17.87 10.46
N LYS A 15 16.40 18.79 11.42
CA LYS A 15 16.56 18.49 12.86
C LYS A 15 15.51 17.45 13.23
N LYS A 16 15.93 16.23 13.58
CA LYS A 16 15.07 15.22 14.19
C LYS A 16 14.67 15.70 15.59
N THR A 17 13.61 16.48 15.70
CA THR A 17 12.88 16.64 16.96
C THR A 17 12.40 15.26 17.37
N ALA A 18 12.61 14.86 18.63
CA ALA A 18 12.13 13.58 19.15
C ALA A 18 10.60 13.53 19.05
N VAL A 19 10.09 12.97 17.96
CA VAL A 19 8.66 12.79 17.72
C VAL A 19 8.16 11.79 18.75
N LYS A 20 7.17 12.17 19.55
CA LYS A 20 6.51 11.21 20.45
C LYS A 20 6.03 10.03 19.61
N PRO A 21 6.30 8.78 20.04
CA PRO A 21 5.81 7.62 19.29
C PRO A 21 4.30 7.76 19.15
N SER A 22 3.82 7.63 17.93
CA SER A 22 2.40 7.73 17.57
C SER A 22 2.07 6.66 16.55
N ILE A 23 0.79 6.33 16.49
CA ILE A 23 0.23 5.26 15.66
C ILE A 23 -0.75 5.90 14.70
N HIS A 24 -0.54 5.66 13.41
CA HIS A 24 -1.50 5.96 12.37
C HIS A 24 -2.46 4.79 12.23
N VAL A 25 -3.75 5.09 12.33
CA VAL A 25 -4.82 4.16 11.99
C VAL A 25 -5.21 4.45 10.55
N LEU A 26 -4.84 3.53 9.67
CA LEU A 26 -5.05 3.60 8.23
C LEU A 26 -6.27 2.76 7.86
N HIS A 27 -7.16 3.32 7.04
CA HIS A 27 -8.13 2.55 6.28
C HIS A 27 -7.60 2.43 4.87
N VAL A 28 -7.36 1.20 4.42
CA VAL A 28 -6.85 0.88 3.09
C VAL A 28 -7.99 0.20 2.35
N GLU A 29 -8.38 0.76 1.22
CA GLU A 29 -9.50 0.29 0.40
C GLU A 29 -8.98 0.07 -1.02
N LEU A 30 -9.25 -1.10 -1.59
CA LEU A 30 -9.00 -1.38 -3.00
C LEU A 30 -10.08 -0.69 -3.83
N MET A 31 -9.66 0.10 -4.80
CA MET A 31 -10.56 0.92 -5.62
C MET A 31 -11.22 0.08 -6.71
N GLU A 32 -12.26 0.65 -7.33
CA GLU A 32 -12.98 0.10 -8.48
C GLU A 32 -13.75 -1.21 -8.26
N ILE A 33 -13.62 -1.84 -7.09
CA ILE A 33 -14.38 -3.03 -6.72
C ILE A 33 -15.50 -2.70 -5.72
N ALA A 34 -16.71 -3.21 -6.01
CA ALA A 34 -17.86 -3.16 -5.11
C ALA A 34 -18.45 -4.56 -4.88
N PRO A 35 -18.84 -4.93 -3.64
CA PRO A 35 -18.66 -4.20 -2.38
C PRO A 35 -17.17 -3.99 -1.99
N ALA A 36 -16.88 -2.99 -1.15
CA ALA A 36 -15.49 -2.60 -0.89
C ALA A 36 -14.65 -3.73 -0.24
N ILE A 37 -13.46 -3.97 -0.79
CA ILE A 37 -12.41 -4.80 -0.18
C ILE A 37 -11.47 -3.87 0.60
N TRP A 38 -11.34 -4.07 1.91
CA TRP A 38 -10.59 -3.12 2.75
C TRP A 38 -9.94 -3.73 3.99
N ARG A 39 -8.95 -3.02 4.54
CA ARG A 39 -8.22 -3.36 5.77
C ARG A 39 -8.06 -2.12 6.66
N GLU A 40 -8.22 -2.26 7.97
CA GLU A 40 -7.82 -1.24 8.95
C GLU A 40 -6.50 -1.65 9.60
N LEU A 41 -5.45 -0.87 9.32
CA LEU A 41 -4.07 -1.16 9.71
C LEU A 41 -3.59 -0.11 10.71
N HIS A 42 -2.93 -0.56 11.77
CA HIS A 42 -2.28 0.31 12.74
C HIS A 42 -0.78 0.21 12.54
N VAL A 43 -0.16 1.32 12.17
CA VAL A 43 1.28 1.40 11.88
C VAL A 43 1.91 2.54 12.66
N ARG A 44 3.20 2.44 12.97
CA ARG A 44 3.89 3.55 13.63
C ARG A 44 4.03 4.71 12.65
N SER A 45 3.90 5.94 13.14
CA SER A 45 4.07 7.16 12.34
C SER A 45 5.44 7.25 11.64
N ASP A 46 6.47 6.67 12.25
CA ASP A 46 7.84 6.62 11.72
C ASP A 46 8.14 5.40 10.85
N THR A 47 7.12 4.63 10.46
CA THR A 47 7.29 3.47 9.56
C THR A 47 7.66 3.98 8.16
N PRO A 48 8.81 3.57 7.60
CA PRO A 48 9.19 3.91 6.23
C PRO A 48 8.21 3.34 5.21
N LEU A 49 8.00 4.02 4.08
CA LEU A 49 7.04 3.58 3.06
C LEU A 49 7.38 2.22 2.46
N SER A 50 8.67 1.88 2.31
CA SER A 50 9.09 0.51 1.92
C SER A 50 8.55 -0.58 2.84
N LYS A 51 8.48 -0.29 4.14
CA LYS A 51 7.90 -1.22 5.12
C LYS A 51 6.38 -1.17 5.15
N VAL A 52 5.76 -0.02 4.84
CA VAL A 52 4.31 0.08 4.63
C VAL A 52 3.89 -0.80 3.46
N HIS A 53 4.66 -0.80 2.37
CA HIS A 53 4.42 -1.67 1.23
C HIS A 53 4.41 -3.15 1.66
N ALA A 54 5.42 -3.63 2.38
CA ALA A 54 5.43 -5.00 2.91
C ALA A 54 4.25 -5.32 3.84
N ILE A 55 3.78 -4.33 4.61
CA ILE A 55 2.59 -4.45 5.46
C ILE A 55 1.31 -4.58 4.60
N LEU A 56 1.20 -3.81 3.51
CA LEU A 56 0.07 -3.87 2.58
C LEU A 56 0.02 -5.22 1.87
N GLN A 57 1.15 -5.69 1.34
CA GLN A 57 1.29 -7.02 0.73
C GLN A 57 0.79 -8.12 1.67
N ALA A 58 1.26 -8.13 2.92
CA ALA A 58 0.82 -9.10 3.92
C ALA A 58 -0.67 -8.94 4.32
N ALA A 59 -1.22 -7.72 4.26
CA ALA A 59 -2.62 -7.46 4.62
C ALA A 59 -3.62 -7.93 3.53
N PHE A 60 -3.20 -7.89 2.27
CA PHE A 60 -3.99 -8.32 1.13
C PHE A 60 -3.65 -9.75 0.68
N GLY A 61 -2.56 -10.33 1.18
CA GLY A 61 -2.19 -11.72 0.86
C GLY A 61 -1.46 -11.86 -0.47
N TRP A 62 -0.90 -10.78 -0.98
CA TRP A 62 -0.12 -10.76 -2.22
C TRP A 62 1.35 -11.12 -1.99
N THR A 63 2.00 -11.44 -3.10
CA THR A 63 3.31 -12.11 -3.11
C THR A 63 4.48 -11.15 -3.21
N ASN A 64 4.22 -9.86 -3.42
CA ASN A 64 5.22 -8.84 -3.69
C ASN A 64 6.08 -9.18 -4.92
N SER A 65 5.44 -9.64 -5.99
CA SER A 65 6.12 -10.04 -7.23
C SER A 65 6.30 -8.89 -8.21
N HIS A 66 5.58 -7.78 -8.01
CA HIS A 66 5.50 -6.67 -8.95
C HIS A 66 5.98 -5.34 -8.39
N MET A 67 6.14 -4.36 -9.28
CA MET A 67 6.47 -2.99 -8.92
C MET A 67 5.30 -2.30 -8.19
N HIS A 68 5.64 -1.29 -7.40
CA HIS A 68 4.66 -0.47 -6.68
C HIS A 68 5.11 0.98 -6.56
N VAL A 69 4.15 1.85 -6.27
CA VAL A 69 4.40 3.26 -5.97
C VAL A 69 3.37 3.79 -4.97
N PHE A 70 3.79 4.69 -4.09
CA PHE A 70 2.90 5.53 -3.31
C PHE A 70 2.76 6.89 -3.98
N GLU A 71 1.57 7.47 -3.96
CA GLU A 71 1.31 8.80 -4.54
C GLU A 71 0.58 9.68 -3.53
N ASP A 72 1.10 10.89 -3.28
CA ASP A 72 0.42 11.86 -2.43
C ASP A 72 -0.61 12.71 -3.20
N ILE A 73 -1.37 13.55 -2.49
CA ILE A 73 -2.38 14.41 -3.12
C ILE A 73 -1.82 15.47 -4.08
N SER A 74 -0.51 15.71 -4.04
CA SER A 74 0.20 16.60 -4.96
C SER A 74 0.76 15.89 -6.18
N ARG A 75 0.47 14.58 -6.32
CA ARG A 75 1.01 13.67 -7.35
C ARG A 75 2.52 13.42 -7.22
N GLN A 76 3.08 13.64 -6.02
CA GLN A 76 4.44 13.21 -5.75
C GLN A 76 4.46 11.70 -5.52
N GLN A 77 5.32 11.03 -6.28
CA GLN A 77 5.48 9.58 -6.24
C GLN A 77 6.66 9.16 -5.37
N TYR A 78 6.49 8.05 -4.65
CA TYR A 78 7.49 7.42 -3.80
C TYR A 78 7.55 5.93 -4.12
N GLY A 79 8.71 5.43 -4.52
CA GLY A 79 8.87 4.04 -4.93
C GLY A 79 10.25 3.50 -4.61
N HIS A 80 10.45 2.23 -4.90
CA HIS A 80 11.76 1.60 -4.77
C HIS A 80 12.75 2.22 -5.77
N LEU A 81 13.90 2.67 -5.27
CA LEU A 81 15.02 3.13 -6.10
C LEU A 81 16.26 2.32 -5.75
N ALA A 82 16.81 1.58 -6.72
CA ALA A 82 18.05 0.87 -6.51
C ALA A 82 19.22 1.85 -6.47
N LYS A 83 20.31 1.45 -5.81
CA LYS A 83 21.54 2.26 -5.79
C LYS A 83 22.08 2.39 -7.22
N GLY A 84 22.02 3.60 -7.77
CA GLY A 84 22.51 3.89 -9.12
C GLY A 84 21.41 4.27 -10.10
N ASP A 85 20.15 4.08 -9.72
CA ASP A 85 19.01 4.60 -10.47
C ASP A 85 19.00 6.11 -10.29
N ALA A 86 19.55 6.82 -11.27
CA ALA A 86 19.37 8.26 -11.38
C ALA A 86 17.88 8.58 -11.52
N GLU A 87 17.50 9.78 -11.10
CA GLU A 87 16.15 10.31 -10.83
C GLU A 87 15.15 10.33 -12.03
N ASP A 88 15.29 9.43 -13.01
CA ASP A 88 14.63 9.44 -14.33
C ASP A 88 13.45 8.48 -14.46
N PHE A 89 13.07 7.74 -13.40
CA PHE A 89 11.83 6.94 -13.38
C PHE A 89 10.58 7.78 -13.07
N SER A 90 10.46 8.95 -13.70
CA SER A 90 9.27 9.80 -13.61
C SER A 90 8.22 9.30 -14.61
N LEU A 91 7.17 8.64 -14.14
CA LEU A 91 5.94 8.40 -14.91
C LEU A 91 5.13 9.71 -15.07
N GLY A 92 5.71 10.73 -15.69
CA GLY A 92 4.97 11.89 -16.20
C GLY A 92 5.06 13.23 -15.45
N GLY A 93 6.15 13.52 -14.71
CA GLY A 93 6.57 14.92 -14.50
C GLY A 93 7.23 15.27 -13.17
N SER A 94 7.11 14.44 -12.13
CA SER A 94 7.77 14.65 -10.82
C SER A 94 8.81 13.56 -10.57
N PRO A 95 9.98 13.89 -9.98
CA PRO A 95 11.01 12.89 -9.72
C PRO A 95 10.50 11.83 -8.76
N LEU A 96 10.76 10.56 -9.05
CA LEU A 96 10.45 9.47 -8.13
C LEU A 96 11.31 9.62 -6.86
N LEU A 97 10.68 9.60 -5.69
CA LEU A 97 11.38 9.69 -4.42
C LEU A 97 11.61 8.30 -3.82
N ASP A 98 12.79 8.11 -3.22
CA ASP A 98 13.15 6.86 -2.54
C ASP A 98 12.25 6.63 -1.33
N GLU A 99 11.35 5.66 -1.42
CA GLU A 99 10.36 5.32 -0.40
C GLU A 99 10.97 4.99 0.98
N SER A 100 12.23 4.54 1.03
CA SER A 100 12.90 4.20 2.28
C SER A 100 13.25 5.44 3.12
N LYS A 101 13.25 6.63 2.50
CA LYS A 101 13.57 7.91 3.13
C LYS A 101 12.35 8.66 3.65
N TYR A 102 11.14 8.21 3.30
CA TYR A 102 9.87 8.83 3.69
C TYR A 102 9.06 7.88 4.55
N THR A 103 8.25 8.44 5.45
CA THR A 103 7.43 7.69 6.40
C THR A 103 5.94 7.93 6.18
N VAL A 104 5.10 7.11 6.82
CA VAL A 104 3.65 7.33 6.87
C VAL A 104 3.29 8.76 7.31
N ALA A 105 4.00 9.31 8.30
CA ALA A 105 3.74 10.65 8.78
C ALA A 105 4.19 11.75 7.80
N ASP A 106 5.08 11.46 6.85
CA ASP A 106 5.46 12.42 5.82
C ASP A 106 4.38 12.51 4.73
N ILE A 107 3.86 11.37 4.26
CA ILE A 107 2.83 11.33 3.20
C ILE A 107 1.41 11.57 3.73
N GLY A 108 1.13 11.14 4.97
CA GLY A 108 -0.18 11.21 5.61
C GLY A 108 -0.12 11.79 7.01
N PRO A 109 0.24 13.08 7.19
CA PRO A 109 0.65 13.63 8.49
C PRO A 109 -0.42 13.68 9.59
N ARG A 110 -1.71 13.59 9.25
CA ARG A 110 -2.80 13.80 10.21
C ARG A 110 -4.07 13.05 9.81
N ALA A 111 -5.02 13.02 10.74
CA ALA A 111 -6.36 12.53 10.46
C ALA A 111 -6.95 13.20 9.21
N ARG A 112 -7.67 12.40 8.43
CA ARG A 112 -8.27 12.74 7.11
C ARG A 112 -7.27 12.95 5.97
N SER A 113 -5.96 12.81 6.19
CA SER A 113 -5.01 12.69 5.07
C SER A 113 -5.36 11.47 4.23
N VAL A 114 -5.14 11.58 2.92
CA VAL A 114 -5.36 10.52 1.93
C VAL A 114 -4.13 10.46 1.04
N PHE A 115 -3.75 9.25 0.62
CA PHE A 115 -2.72 9.00 -0.39
C PHE A 115 -3.03 7.69 -1.12
N GLY A 116 -2.46 7.52 -2.30
CA GLY A 116 -2.58 6.32 -3.13
C GLY A 116 -1.44 5.33 -2.86
N TYR A 117 -1.74 4.06 -3.08
CA TYR A 117 -0.75 2.99 -3.23
C TYR A 117 -1.16 2.14 -4.43
N ILE A 118 -0.31 2.11 -5.44
CA ILE A 118 -0.53 1.36 -6.69
C ILE A 118 0.45 0.19 -6.65
N TYR A 119 -0.06 -1.02 -6.85
CA TYR A 119 0.72 -2.24 -6.92
C TYR A 119 0.40 -2.96 -8.21
N ASP A 120 1.44 -3.55 -8.81
CA ASP A 120 1.39 -4.17 -10.13
C ASP A 120 1.02 -3.16 -11.22
N PHE A 121 2.01 -2.75 -12.01
CA PHE A 121 1.77 -1.78 -13.09
C PHE A 121 1.15 -2.43 -14.34
N GLY A 122 1.02 -3.77 -14.36
CA GLY A 122 0.21 -4.48 -15.36
C GLY A 122 -1.26 -4.48 -14.98
N ASP A 123 -1.55 -4.93 -13.75
CA ASP A 123 -2.93 -5.10 -13.25
C ASP A 123 -3.53 -3.80 -12.66
N ASP A 124 -2.70 -2.80 -12.35
CA ASP A 124 -3.04 -1.49 -11.80
C ASP A 124 -3.91 -1.55 -10.53
N TRP A 125 -3.48 -2.32 -9.53
CA TRP A 125 -4.21 -2.41 -8.26
C TRP A 125 -4.08 -1.11 -7.44
N VAL A 126 -5.05 -0.22 -7.63
CA VAL A 126 -5.09 1.08 -6.94
C VAL A 126 -5.74 0.97 -5.57
N HIS A 127 -5.00 1.35 -4.53
CA HIS A 127 -5.50 1.46 -3.17
C HIS A 127 -5.61 2.92 -2.76
N ARG A 128 -6.73 3.26 -2.14
CA ARG A 128 -6.88 4.52 -1.41
C ARG A 128 -6.59 4.31 0.05
N VAL A 129 -5.57 4.97 0.57
CA VAL A 129 -5.19 4.93 1.98
C VAL A 129 -5.67 6.22 2.66
N ARG A 130 -6.55 6.08 3.66
CA ARG A 130 -7.05 7.19 4.48
C ARG A 130 -6.53 7.07 5.91
N VAL A 131 -5.91 8.12 6.42
CA VAL A 131 -5.56 8.23 7.84
C VAL A 131 -6.83 8.55 8.64
N LYS A 132 -7.41 7.56 9.33
CA LYS A 132 -8.60 7.78 10.18
C LYS A 132 -8.26 8.65 11.38
N LYS A 133 -7.13 8.37 12.04
CA LYS A 133 -6.64 9.09 13.22
C LYS A 133 -5.15 8.84 13.46
N VAL A 134 -4.55 9.73 14.21
CA VAL A 134 -3.20 9.59 14.77
C VAL A 134 -3.32 9.62 16.28
N GLN A 135 -2.84 8.58 16.95
CA GLN A 135 -3.03 8.40 18.40
C GLN A 135 -1.74 7.96 19.09
N PRO A 136 -1.62 8.14 20.42
CA PRO A 136 -0.53 7.53 21.17
C PRO A 136 -0.56 5.99 21.05
N PRO A 137 0.60 5.31 21.16
CA PRO A 137 0.64 3.86 21.23
C PRO A 137 -0.11 3.36 22.46
N GLU A 138 -0.89 2.30 22.27
CA GLU A 138 -1.60 1.64 23.37
C GLU A 138 -0.64 0.73 24.14
N SER A 139 -0.76 0.72 25.47
CA SER A 139 0.07 -0.15 26.32
C SER A 139 -0.13 -1.62 25.95
N ARG A 140 0.97 -2.38 25.84
CA ARG A 140 1.01 -3.82 25.51
C ARG A 140 0.55 -4.21 24.10
N LYS A 141 0.14 -3.26 23.26
CA LYS A 141 -0.19 -3.53 21.85
C LYS A 141 1.08 -3.53 21.00
N ARG A 142 1.20 -4.51 20.10
CA ARG A 142 2.30 -4.57 19.12
C ARG A 142 1.83 -3.98 17.80
N TYR A 143 2.76 -3.33 17.10
CA TYR A 143 2.57 -2.71 15.79
C TYR A 143 3.65 -3.21 14.83
N PRO A 144 3.34 -3.42 13.53
CA PRO A 144 2.03 -3.19 12.92
C PRO A 144 0.96 -4.21 13.37
N SER A 145 -0.31 -3.91 13.11
CA SER A 145 -1.43 -4.82 13.35
C SER A 145 -2.61 -4.54 12.43
N CYS A 146 -3.39 -5.56 12.10
CA CYS A 146 -4.69 -5.43 11.44
C CYS A 146 -5.79 -5.46 12.51
N ALA A 147 -6.67 -4.45 12.51
CA ALA A 147 -7.74 -4.30 13.49
C ALA A 147 -9.11 -4.72 12.97
N ALA A 148 -9.33 -4.61 11.66
CA ALA A 148 -10.56 -4.98 10.97
C ALA A 148 -10.31 -5.07 9.46
N GLY A 149 -11.28 -5.60 8.72
CA GLY A 149 -11.29 -5.68 7.27
C GLY A 149 -12.54 -6.39 6.79
N ALA A 150 -12.71 -6.45 5.47
CA ALA A 150 -13.78 -7.21 4.83
C ALA A 150 -13.33 -7.70 3.46
N ARG A 151 -13.92 -8.83 3.03
CA ARG A 151 -13.73 -9.52 1.75
C ARG A 151 -12.31 -10.03 1.49
N ALA A 152 -12.22 -11.07 0.68
CA ALA A 152 -10.96 -11.59 0.19
C ALA A 152 -10.36 -10.55 -0.77
N ALA A 153 -9.03 -10.46 -0.81
CA ALA A 153 -8.40 -9.69 -1.88
C ALA A 153 -8.44 -10.50 -3.18
N PRO A 154 -8.41 -9.85 -4.35
CA PRO A 154 -8.17 -10.53 -5.61
C PRO A 154 -6.85 -11.33 -5.52
N PRO A 155 -6.79 -12.54 -6.11
CA PRO A 155 -5.51 -13.23 -6.26
C PRO A 155 -4.50 -12.34 -7.00
N ASP A 156 -3.22 -12.48 -6.66
CA ASP A 156 -2.14 -11.84 -7.43
C ASP A 156 -2.19 -12.38 -8.89
N ASP A 157 -1.85 -11.55 -9.87
CA ASP A 157 -1.86 -11.90 -11.30
C ASP A 157 -3.23 -12.32 -11.89
N CYS A 158 -4.35 -11.92 -11.28
CA CYS A 158 -5.67 -12.24 -11.84
C CYS A 158 -6.12 -11.29 -12.96
N GLY A 159 -5.27 -10.37 -13.44
CA GLY A 159 -5.58 -9.50 -14.59
C GLY A 159 -6.31 -8.22 -14.20
N GLY A 160 -6.00 -7.65 -13.04
CA GLY A 160 -6.59 -6.41 -12.55
C GLY A 160 -8.08 -6.55 -12.24
N THR A 161 -8.77 -5.41 -12.11
CA THR A 161 -10.21 -5.38 -11.82
C THR A 161 -11.03 -6.19 -12.82
N PRO A 162 -10.85 -6.06 -14.15
CA PRO A 162 -11.63 -6.84 -15.13
C PRO A 162 -11.41 -8.35 -14.98
N GLY A 163 -10.15 -8.80 -14.87
CA GLY A 163 -9.88 -10.23 -14.73
C GLY A 163 -10.38 -10.80 -13.40
N TYR A 164 -10.42 -9.99 -12.33
CA TYR A 164 -11.09 -10.38 -11.09
C TYR A 164 -12.61 -10.51 -11.25
N GLU A 165 -13.25 -9.60 -11.99
CA GLU A 165 -14.69 -9.69 -12.27
C GLU A 165 -15.02 -10.94 -13.10
N ASP A 166 -14.26 -11.20 -14.16
CA ASP A 166 -14.39 -12.40 -15.00
C ASP A 166 -14.19 -13.68 -14.16
N LEU A 167 -13.19 -13.69 -13.27
CA LEU A 167 -12.97 -14.79 -12.33
C LEU A 167 -14.19 -15.03 -11.43
N LEU A 168 -14.79 -13.96 -10.87
CA LEU A 168 -15.96 -14.10 -10.01
C LEU A 168 -17.20 -14.60 -10.77
N GLU A 169 -17.39 -14.16 -12.01
CA GLU A 169 -18.47 -14.61 -12.87
C GLU A 169 -18.32 -16.11 -13.17
N ALA A 170 -17.14 -16.53 -13.62
CA ALA A 170 -16.86 -17.93 -13.92
C ALA A 170 -17.03 -18.84 -12.69
N LEU A 171 -16.56 -18.42 -11.51
CA LEU A 171 -16.68 -19.24 -10.29
C LEU A 171 -18.12 -19.35 -9.77
N GLN A 172 -19.02 -18.42 -10.12
CA GLN A 172 -20.42 -18.45 -9.71
C GLN A 172 -21.29 -19.32 -10.61
N ASP A 173 -20.89 -19.55 -11.86
CA ASP A 173 -21.63 -20.37 -12.83
C ASP A 173 -20.88 -21.67 -13.15
N PRO A 174 -21.31 -22.83 -12.61
CA PRO A 174 -20.71 -24.13 -12.92
C PRO A 174 -20.76 -24.54 -14.40
N GLU A 175 -21.62 -23.91 -15.22
CA GLU A 175 -21.72 -24.16 -16.66
C GLU A 175 -20.88 -23.18 -17.50
N HIS A 176 -20.21 -22.21 -16.86
CA HIS A 176 -19.30 -21.29 -17.55
C HIS A 176 -18.15 -22.07 -18.18
N GLU A 177 -17.78 -21.70 -19.43
CA GLU A 177 -16.78 -22.43 -20.21
C GLU A 177 -15.41 -22.52 -19.50
N GLU A 178 -15.08 -21.50 -18.70
CA GLU A 178 -13.82 -21.41 -17.93
C GLU A 178 -13.95 -21.84 -16.45
N HIS A 179 -15.11 -22.34 -16.00
CA HIS A 179 -15.36 -22.62 -14.57
C HIS A 179 -14.33 -23.58 -13.97
N GLU A 180 -14.14 -24.75 -14.58
CA GLU A 180 -13.24 -25.78 -14.04
C GLU A 180 -11.78 -25.32 -14.03
N GLU A 181 -11.33 -24.65 -15.10
CA GLU A 181 -9.96 -24.13 -15.22
C GLU A 181 -9.67 -23.07 -14.15
N LEU A 182 -10.55 -22.08 -14.01
CA LEU A 182 -10.36 -21.00 -13.05
C LEU A 182 -10.53 -21.48 -11.60
N LEU A 183 -11.41 -22.45 -11.34
CA LEU A 183 -11.54 -23.09 -10.03
C LEU A 183 -10.26 -23.82 -9.64
N GLU A 184 -9.64 -24.57 -10.56
CA GLU A 184 -8.35 -25.21 -10.31
C GLU A 184 -7.25 -24.17 -10.08
N TRP A 185 -7.23 -23.10 -10.90
CA TRP A 185 -6.23 -22.03 -10.79
C TRP A 185 -6.25 -21.32 -9.43
N VAL A 186 -7.43 -21.03 -8.87
CA VAL A 186 -7.56 -20.46 -7.51
C VAL A 186 -7.31 -21.48 -6.38
N GLY A 187 -6.94 -22.72 -6.71
CA GLY A 187 -6.62 -23.77 -5.74
C GLY A 187 -7.82 -24.57 -5.26
N GLY A 188 -8.91 -24.60 -6.03
CA GLY A 188 -10.09 -25.44 -5.82
C GLY A 188 -11.22 -24.80 -5.01
N SER A 189 -11.00 -23.65 -4.38
CA SER A 189 -12.06 -22.88 -3.73
C SER A 189 -11.66 -21.44 -3.48
N PHE A 190 -12.54 -20.49 -3.79
CA PHE A 190 -12.36 -19.08 -3.48
C PHE A 190 -13.67 -18.47 -3.01
N ASP A 191 -13.70 -17.95 -1.78
CA ASP A 191 -14.85 -17.21 -1.24
C ASP A 191 -14.51 -15.70 -1.26
N PRO A 192 -15.10 -14.91 -2.17
CA PRO A 192 -14.82 -13.47 -2.27
C PRO A 192 -15.24 -12.69 -1.03
N GLU A 193 -16.18 -13.19 -0.23
CA GLU A 193 -16.68 -12.51 0.97
C GLU A 193 -15.87 -12.84 2.23
N ALA A 194 -14.99 -13.85 2.16
CA ALA A 194 -14.21 -14.30 3.30
C ALA A 194 -13.18 -13.26 3.76
N PHE A 195 -13.08 -13.04 5.07
CA PHE A 195 -11.97 -12.29 5.67
C PHE A 195 -11.59 -12.86 7.04
N ASP A 196 -10.37 -13.40 7.15
CA ASP A 196 -9.82 -13.89 8.42
C ASP A 196 -8.91 -12.84 9.08
N LEU A 197 -9.50 -12.07 10.00
CA LEU A 197 -8.78 -11.06 10.77
C LEU A 197 -7.58 -11.63 11.54
N LYS A 198 -7.68 -12.86 12.09
CA LYS A 198 -6.59 -13.43 12.90
C LYS A 198 -5.41 -13.81 12.02
N ALA A 199 -5.67 -14.42 10.86
CA ALA A 199 -4.63 -14.76 9.89
C ALA A 199 -3.96 -13.48 9.34
N THR A 200 -4.75 -12.49 8.94
CA THR A 200 -4.23 -11.21 8.42
C THR A 200 -3.42 -10.45 9.48
N ASP A 201 -3.91 -10.33 10.71
CA ASP A 201 -3.16 -9.66 11.79
C ASP A 201 -1.85 -10.39 12.10
N LYS A 202 -1.86 -11.74 12.06
CA LYS A 202 -0.63 -12.54 12.23
C LYS A 202 0.37 -12.29 11.10
N ALA A 203 -0.07 -12.26 9.84
CA ALA A 203 0.77 -11.99 8.69
C ALA A 203 1.40 -10.58 8.77
N VAL A 204 0.58 -9.57 9.02
CA VAL A 204 1.05 -8.17 9.16
C VAL A 204 2.06 -8.03 10.31
N ARG A 205 1.81 -8.66 11.46
CA ARG A 205 2.74 -8.64 12.61
C ARG A 205 4.09 -9.30 12.35
N ALA A 206 4.18 -10.19 11.35
CA ALA A 206 5.43 -10.84 10.99
C ALA A 206 6.41 -9.89 10.27
N ILE A 207 5.93 -8.76 9.76
CA ILE A 207 6.74 -7.76 9.07
C ILE A 207 7.60 -6.99 10.10
N LYS A 208 8.92 -7.22 10.03
CA LYS A 208 9.93 -6.74 10.99
C LYS A 208 10.34 -5.30 10.82
#